data_AF-A0AA44CIN0-F1
#
_entry.id   AF-A0AA44CIN0-F1
#
_cell.length_a   1.000
_cell.length_b   1.000
_cell.length_c   1.000
_cell.angle_alpha   90.00
_cell.angle_beta   90.00
_cell.angle_gamma   90.00
#
_symmetry.space_group_name_H-M   'P 1'
#
loop_
_entity.id
_entity.type
_entity.pdbx_description
1 polymer ?
#
loop_
_entity_poly.entity_id
_entity_poly.type
_entity_poly.pdbx_seq_one_letter_code
_entity_poly.pdbx_strand_id
1 'polypeptide(L)'
;MSDFNNESNLKPLRLFTEKLKSIYFEAPFEVERNNKMLIVISSIISNPIAWGRNTKITSKYIGVTFFEKVNDFLLIASNDKTIVWELKNLLDEIFACLLRYVLEIYLSDSDSIDFDASDIRDFAILNQAEFSKKASDSITYSLNSLPIGILKGIINDSEFKKLSDFIDILKKSELTVSEFVSESRTKIEDETNKINTSIDELKAAVKKKDIEWKEFINVKVDDVNAIRDSLNNYHNAFNFVGLFDGFKELGDEKIKEKKSAFWLVFFLAFLVLVPLFYEANHVAVNNYSSLIDYFSLLPVFSITIIFIYYFKIALHNYNSIKAQLAQIELRKTLCRFIQDYGDYSVKMKKQDSESLSKFESIIFSSIVTNGDNVPATFDGLEQIAKIIGNLKNSK
;
A
#
# COMPACT_ATOMS: atom_id res chain seq x y z
N MET A 1 61.50 -50.09 20.10
CA MET A 1 62.18 -50.43 18.84
C MET A 1 61.99 -51.94 18.57
N SER A 2 60.73 -52.35 18.51
CA SER A 2 60.25 -53.74 18.40
C SER A 2 58.93 -53.69 17.63
N ASP A 3 59.00 -53.07 16.46
CA ASP A 3 57.90 -52.88 15.52
C ASP A 3 58.16 -53.81 14.32
N PHE A 4 57.11 -54.47 13.84
CA PHE A 4 57.15 -55.35 12.68
C PHE A 4 57.51 -54.59 11.38
N ASN A 5 57.41 -53.26 11.39
CA ASN A 5 57.87 -52.38 10.31
C ASN A 5 59.38 -52.36 10.07
N ASN A 6 60.20 -52.83 11.02
CA ASN A 6 61.65 -52.83 10.88
C ASN A 6 62.13 -54.14 10.25
N GLU A 7 62.76 -54.07 9.08
CA GLU A 7 63.29 -55.22 8.35
C GLU A 7 64.27 -56.07 9.17
N SER A 8 65.03 -55.45 10.10
CA SER A 8 65.91 -56.19 11.02
C SER A 8 65.17 -57.17 11.93
N ASN A 9 63.90 -56.89 12.23
CA ASN A 9 63.04 -57.71 13.10
C ASN A 9 62.32 -58.82 12.31
N LEU A 10 62.14 -58.68 11.01
CA LEU A 10 61.54 -59.71 10.17
C LEU A 10 62.49 -60.88 9.89
N LYS A 11 63.80 -60.62 9.88
CA LYS A 11 64.82 -61.66 9.63
C LYS A 11 64.78 -62.80 10.68
N PRO A 12 64.75 -62.54 12.00
CA PRO A 12 64.55 -63.59 13.00
C PRO A 12 63.25 -64.38 12.83
N LEU A 13 62.16 -63.73 12.43
CA LEU A 13 60.87 -64.40 12.22
C LEU A 13 60.91 -65.37 11.03
N ARG A 14 61.55 -64.99 9.92
CA ARG A 14 61.74 -65.88 8.77
C ARG A 14 62.55 -67.12 9.15
N LEU A 15 63.67 -66.93 9.85
CA LEU A 15 64.50 -68.03 10.35
C LEU A 15 63.72 -68.92 11.34
N PHE A 16 62.90 -68.32 12.19
CA PHE A 16 62.05 -69.04 13.12
C PHE A 16 61.06 -69.94 12.37
N THR A 17 60.38 -69.41 11.35
CA THR A 17 59.44 -70.18 10.51
C THR A 17 60.12 -71.37 9.82
N GLU A 18 61.29 -71.15 9.23
CA GLU A 18 62.07 -72.22 8.57
C GLU A 18 62.48 -73.30 9.56
N LYS A 19 63.02 -72.90 10.71
CA LYS A 19 63.47 -73.84 11.73
C LYS A 19 62.31 -74.58 12.38
N LEU A 20 61.19 -73.92 12.67
CA LEU A 20 60.01 -74.55 13.25
C LEU A 20 59.43 -75.65 12.33
N LYS A 21 59.42 -75.43 11.01
CA LYS A 21 58.99 -76.44 10.03
C LYS A 21 59.89 -77.68 10.00
N SER A 22 61.16 -77.54 10.40
CA SER A 22 62.11 -78.65 10.42
C SER A 22 62.03 -79.53 11.68
N ILE A 23 61.28 -79.12 12.70
CA ILE A 23 61.14 -79.85 13.96
C ILE A 23 59.89 -80.74 13.90
N TYR A 24 60.07 -82.02 14.22
CA TYR A 24 58.97 -82.98 14.29
C TYR A 24 58.52 -83.20 15.74
N PHE A 25 57.21 -83.10 15.98
CA PHE A 25 56.58 -83.45 17.25
C PHE A 25 55.53 -84.55 17.00
N GLU A 26 55.43 -85.52 17.91
CA GLU A 26 54.49 -86.63 17.79
C GLU A 26 53.08 -86.31 18.32
N ALA A 27 52.99 -85.40 19.29
CA ALA A 27 51.74 -85.12 19.99
C ALA A 27 50.85 -84.10 19.21
N PRO A 28 49.53 -84.35 19.08
CA PRO A 28 48.64 -83.52 18.27
C PRO A 28 48.59 -82.04 18.66
N PHE A 29 48.67 -81.74 19.96
CA PHE A 29 48.66 -80.38 20.48
C PHE A 29 49.86 -79.56 19.98
N GLU A 30 51.06 -80.10 20.08
CA GLU A 30 52.30 -79.43 19.66
C GLU A 30 52.30 -79.17 18.16
N VAL A 31 51.79 -80.12 17.36
CA VAL A 31 51.65 -79.96 15.91
C VAL A 31 50.69 -78.81 15.59
N GLU A 32 49.50 -78.80 16.20
CA GLU A 32 48.50 -77.77 15.92
C GLU A 32 48.92 -76.38 16.44
N ARG A 33 49.53 -76.31 17.63
CA ARG A 33 50.11 -75.07 18.18
C ARG A 33 51.12 -74.49 17.19
N ASN A 34 52.05 -75.30 16.70
CA ASN A 34 53.08 -74.86 15.76
C ASN A 34 52.46 -74.40 14.43
N ASN A 35 51.44 -75.10 13.93
CA ASN A 35 50.70 -74.68 12.73
C ASN A 35 50.05 -73.30 12.93
N LYS A 36 49.36 -73.08 14.05
CA LYS A 36 48.77 -71.78 14.39
C LYS A 36 49.84 -70.68 14.44
N MET A 37 51.00 -70.94 15.07
CA MET A 37 52.12 -69.99 15.10
C MET A 37 52.63 -69.64 13.70
N LEU A 38 52.76 -70.65 12.83
CA LEU A 38 53.22 -70.45 11.46
C LEU A 38 52.24 -69.60 10.66
N ILE A 39 50.93 -69.79 10.83
CA ILE A 39 49.89 -68.95 10.19
C ILE A 39 50.08 -67.49 10.59
N VAL A 40 50.13 -67.22 11.90
CA VAL A 40 50.23 -65.84 12.42
C VAL A 40 51.55 -65.18 11.98
N ILE A 41 52.68 -65.88 12.11
CA ILE A 41 53.99 -65.32 11.73
C ILE A 41 54.08 -65.10 10.21
N SER A 42 53.50 -66.00 9.40
CA SER A 42 53.47 -65.82 7.94
C SER A 42 52.67 -64.59 7.54
N SER A 43 51.55 -64.32 8.21
CA SER A 43 50.77 -63.10 8.04
C SER A 43 51.57 -61.85 8.41
N ILE A 44 52.29 -61.87 9.55
CA ILE A 44 53.17 -60.78 9.99
C ILE A 44 54.26 -60.49 8.95
N ILE A 45 54.90 -61.54 8.41
CA ILE A 45 55.95 -61.39 7.39
C ILE A 45 55.39 -60.86 6.07
N SER A 46 54.17 -61.24 5.72
CA SER A 46 53.52 -60.87 4.45
C SER A 46 52.96 -59.44 4.49
N ASN A 47 52.48 -58.98 5.65
CA ASN A 47 51.90 -57.65 5.81
C ASN A 47 52.43 -56.89 7.05
N PRO A 48 53.75 -56.64 7.14
CA PRO A 48 54.37 -56.07 8.34
C PRO A 48 53.85 -54.67 8.69
N ILE A 49 53.42 -53.91 7.68
CA ILE A 49 52.92 -52.53 7.86
C ILE A 49 51.57 -52.51 8.57
N ALA A 50 50.63 -53.36 8.15
CA ALA A 50 49.34 -53.46 8.82
C ALA A 50 49.49 -53.95 10.26
N TRP A 51 50.31 -54.99 10.47
CA TRP A 51 50.62 -55.50 11.81
C TRP A 51 51.27 -54.42 12.69
N GLY A 52 52.29 -53.72 12.21
CA GLY A 52 52.94 -52.64 12.96
C GLY A 52 52.00 -51.46 13.28
N ARG A 53 51.06 -51.15 12.37
CA ARG A 53 50.05 -50.11 12.60
C ARG A 53 49.01 -50.51 13.65
N ASN A 54 48.53 -51.74 13.57
CA ASN A 54 47.35 -52.21 14.29
C ASN A 54 47.69 -52.96 15.59
N THR A 55 48.96 -53.21 15.89
CA THR A 55 49.38 -53.86 17.16
C THR A 55 50.30 -53.01 18.03
N LYS A 56 50.20 -51.67 17.94
CA LYS A 56 51.10 -50.74 18.62
C LYS A 56 51.08 -50.89 20.14
N ILE A 57 49.93 -51.22 20.72
CA ILE A 57 49.78 -51.35 22.17
C ILE A 57 50.56 -52.58 22.64
N THR A 58 50.34 -53.74 22.03
CA THR A 58 51.03 -55.00 22.34
C THR A 58 52.52 -54.88 22.04
N SER A 59 52.92 -54.30 20.90
CA SER A 59 54.34 -54.05 20.57
C SER A 59 55.05 -53.20 21.63
N LYS A 60 54.36 -52.23 22.23
CA LYS A 60 54.91 -51.39 23.31
C LYS A 60 55.16 -52.19 24.60
N TYR A 61 54.29 -53.15 24.92
CA TYR A 61 54.36 -53.87 26.20
C TYR A 61 55.20 -55.16 26.14
N ILE A 62 55.14 -55.91 25.04
CA ILE A 62 55.80 -57.23 24.94
C ILE A 62 56.75 -57.37 23.75
N GLY A 63 56.92 -56.33 22.93
CA GLY A 63 57.69 -56.45 21.68
C GLY A 63 59.12 -56.91 21.90
N VAL A 64 59.83 -56.35 22.88
CA VAL A 64 61.20 -56.75 23.21
C VAL A 64 61.25 -58.22 23.64
N THR A 65 60.42 -58.58 24.63
CA THR A 65 60.34 -59.95 25.17
C THR A 65 59.94 -60.99 24.12
N PHE A 66 59.06 -60.63 23.17
CA PHE A 66 58.69 -61.52 22.09
C PHE A 66 59.89 -61.85 21.19
N PHE A 67 60.65 -60.84 20.75
CA PHE A 67 61.81 -61.06 19.91
C PHE A 67 62.97 -61.75 20.66
N GLU A 68 63.14 -61.50 21.95
CA GLU A 68 64.07 -62.25 22.81
C GLU A 68 63.73 -63.75 22.77
N LYS A 69 62.46 -64.12 22.99
CA LYS A 69 62.02 -65.52 22.93
C LYS A 69 62.22 -66.18 21.56
N VAL A 70 61.95 -65.44 20.49
CA VAL A 70 62.19 -65.91 19.12
C VAL A 70 63.68 -66.21 18.91
N ASN A 71 64.58 -65.33 19.39
CA ASN A 71 66.01 -65.55 19.30
C ASN A 71 66.50 -66.70 20.18
N ASP A 72 65.98 -66.83 21.40
CA ASP A 72 66.29 -67.96 22.30
C ASP A 72 65.92 -69.30 21.64
N PHE A 73 64.78 -69.35 20.94
CA PHE A 73 64.37 -70.54 20.20
C PHE A 73 65.38 -70.89 19.11
N LEU A 74 65.83 -69.91 18.33
CA LEU A 74 66.82 -70.11 17.27
C LEU A 74 68.15 -70.64 17.82
N LEU A 75 68.57 -70.17 18.99
CA LEU A 75 69.77 -70.66 19.67
C LEU A 75 69.62 -72.10 20.13
N ILE A 76 68.53 -72.41 20.84
CA ILE A 76 68.29 -73.74 21.42
C ILE A 76 68.09 -74.78 20.31
N ALA A 77 67.26 -74.50 19.31
CA ALA A 77 66.94 -75.43 18.23
C ALA A 77 68.14 -75.77 17.34
N SER A 78 69.23 -74.99 17.42
CA SER A 78 70.48 -75.22 16.66
C SER A 78 71.45 -76.18 17.36
N ASN A 79 71.16 -76.64 18.58
CA ASN A 79 72.05 -77.50 19.37
C ASN A 79 71.58 -78.97 19.36
N ASP A 80 72.43 -79.93 18.98
CA ASP A 80 72.08 -81.36 18.92
C ASP A 80 71.74 -81.98 20.30
N LYS A 81 72.08 -81.32 21.41
CA LYS A 81 71.73 -81.74 22.78
C LYS A 81 70.45 -81.08 23.31
N THR A 82 69.54 -80.68 22.42
CA THR A 82 68.32 -79.95 22.81
C THR A 82 67.49 -80.74 23.81
N ILE A 83 67.13 -80.08 24.92
CA ILE A 83 66.19 -80.67 25.86
C ILE A 83 64.76 -80.40 25.38
N VAL A 84 64.05 -81.46 25.00
CA VAL A 84 62.71 -81.40 24.38
C VAL A 84 61.70 -80.58 25.20
N TRP A 85 61.76 -80.65 26.55
CA TRP A 85 60.84 -79.91 27.42
C TRP A 85 61.07 -78.39 27.36
N GLU A 86 62.33 -77.95 27.29
CA GLU A 86 62.68 -76.52 27.29
C GLU A 86 62.22 -75.84 26.00
N LEU A 87 62.41 -76.54 24.87
CA LEU A 87 61.91 -76.11 23.57
C LEU A 87 60.37 -76.03 23.55
N LYS A 88 59.67 -77.01 24.14
CA LYS A 88 58.20 -77.02 24.22
C LYS A 88 57.69 -75.81 25.00
N ASN A 89 58.25 -75.53 26.17
CA ASN A 89 57.86 -74.40 27.00
C ASN A 89 58.09 -73.06 26.30
N LEU A 90 59.20 -72.94 25.57
CA LEU A 90 59.50 -71.71 24.84
C LEU A 90 58.50 -71.47 23.69
N LEU A 91 58.14 -72.52 22.94
CA LEU A 91 57.11 -72.44 21.91
C LEU A 91 55.72 -72.07 22.48
N ASP A 92 55.36 -72.60 23.66
CA ASP A 92 54.15 -72.19 24.37
C ASP A 92 54.16 -70.69 24.70
N GLU A 93 55.28 -70.18 25.20
CA GLU A 93 55.41 -68.77 25.55
C GLU A 93 55.39 -67.86 24.31
N ILE A 94 56.00 -68.29 23.20
CA ILE A 94 55.94 -67.55 21.92
C ILE A 94 54.50 -67.54 21.37
N PHE A 95 53.79 -68.68 21.42
CA PHE A 95 52.38 -68.74 21.04
C PHE A 95 51.54 -67.76 21.86
N ALA A 96 51.72 -67.72 23.18
CA ALA A 96 50.99 -66.80 24.05
C ALA A 96 51.29 -65.32 23.73
N CYS A 97 52.51 -64.99 23.29
CA CYS A 97 52.82 -63.65 22.78
C CYS A 97 52.10 -63.36 21.45
N LEU A 98 52.09 -64.30 20.51
CA LEU A 98 51.39 -64.15 19.23
C LEU A 98 49.89 -63.97 19.41
N LEU A 99 49.27 -64.70 20.36
CA LEU A 99 47.85 -64.54 20.67
C LEU A 99 47.51 -63.10 21.08
N ARG A 100 48.38 -62.40 21.82
CA ARG A 100 48.16 -60.98 22.18
C ARG A 100 48.12 -60.08 20.96
N TYR A 101 49.04 -60.29 20.03
CA TYR A 101 49.09 -59.57 18.77
C TYR A 101 47.81 -59.84 17.94
N VAL A 102 47.39 -61.10 17.86
CA VAL A 102 46.15 -61.51 17.16
C VAL A 102 44.92 -60.85 17.77
N LEU A 103 44.81 -60.80 19.10
CA LEU A 103 43.65 -60.19 19.76
C LEU A 103 43.59 -58.67 19.57
N GLU A 104 44.73 -57.97 19.56
CA GLU A 104 44.74 -56.52 19.33
C GLU A 104 44.38 -56.17 17.88
N ILE A 105 44.94 -56.89 16.89
CA ILE A 105 44.60 -56.64 15.49
C ILE A 105 43.13 -56.98 15.21
N TYR A 106 42.61 -58.05 15.83
CA TYR A 106 41.19 -58.39 15.74
C TYR A 106 40.27 -57.31 16.31
N LEU A 107 40.68 -56.66 17.41
CA LEU A 107 39.91 -55.55 18.01
C LEU A 107 40.04 -54.23 17.24
N SER A 108 41.14 -54.04 16.50
CA SER A 108 41.45 -52.78 15.83
C SER A 108 41.01 -52.77 14.36
N ASP A 109 41.32 -53.84 13.62
CA ASP A 109 41.14 -53.96 12.18
C ASP A 109 41.23 -55.44 11.75
N SER A 110 40.13 -56.18 11.93
CA SER A 110 40.05 -57.61 11.63
C SER A 110 40.21 -57.95 10.15
N ASP A 111 39.97 -56.98 9.26
CA ASP A 111 40.04 -57.19 7.80
C ASP A 111 41.49 -57.19 7.29
N SER A 112 42.44 -56.79 8.14
CA SER A 112 43.87 -56.66 7.79
C SER A 112 44.67 -57.97 7.85
N ILE A 113 44.07 -59.06 8.35
CA ILE A 113 44.68 -60.39 8.45
C ILE A 113 44.06 -61.36 7.44
N ASP A 114 44.88 -62.29 6.93
CA ASP A 114 44.55 -63.28 5.91
C ASP A 114 44.11 -64.65 6.48
N PHE A 115 43.83 -64.70 7.79
CA PHE A 115 43.39 -65.89 8.50
C PHE A 115 42.31 -65.55 9.53
N ASP A 116 41.57 -66.57 9.99
CA ASP A 116 40.57 -66.41 11.04
C ASP A 116 41.22 -66.28 12.42
N ALA A 117 41.20 -65.07 13.00
CA ALA A 117 41.68 -64.84 14.36
C ALA A 117 40.90 -65.64 15.43
N SER A 118 39.63 -65.97 15.18
CA SER A 118 38.82 -66.78 16.09
C SER A 118 39.37 -68.19 16.21
N ASP A 119 39.84 -68.78 15.12
CA ASP A 119 40.46 -70.11 15.13
C ASP A 119 41.71 -70.16 16.03
N ILE A 120 42.58 -69.13 15.98
CA ILE A 120 43.76 -69.04 16.86
C ILE A 120 43.35 -68.85 18.33
N ARG A 121 42.33 -68.01 18.57
CA ARG A 121 41.80 -67.74 19.91
C ARG A 121 41.17 -68.98 20.52
N ASP A 122 40.31 -69.66 19.76
CA ASP A 122 39.54 -70.80 20.21
C ASP A 122 40.48 -72.00 20.47
N PHE A 123 41.52 -72.17 19.64
CA PHE A 123 42.61 -73.12 19.94
C PHE A 123 43.27 -72.84 21.30
N ALA A 124 43.58 -71.57 21.60
CA ALA A 124 44.19 -71.19 22.87
C ALA A 124 43.27 -71.45 24.08
N ILE A 125 41.96 -71.26 23.92
CA ILE A 125 40.95 -71.50 24.95
C ILE A 125 40.80 -73.01 25.21
N LEU A 126 40.59 -73.80 24.15
CA LEU A 126 40.29 -75.23 24.25
C LEU A 126 41.47 -76.02 24.83
N ASN A 127 42.70 -75.60 24.52
CA ASN A 127 43.92 -76.32 24.92
C ASN A 127 44.67 -75.62 26.06
N GLN A 128 44.03 -74.69 26.78
CA GLN A 128 44.71 -73.84 27.77
C GLN A 128 45.46 -74.61 28.86
N ALA A 129 44.98 -75.81 29.22
CA ALA A 129 45.59 -76.68 30.22
C ALA A 129 46.84 -77.43 29.72
N GLU A 130 47.02 -77.53 28.39
CA GLU A 130 48.15 -78.24 27.78
C GLU A 130 49.39 -77.34 27.60
N PHE A 131 49.21 -76.03 27.66
CA PHE A 131 50.29 -75.06 27.68
C PHE A 131 51.06 -75.07 29.00
N SER A 132 52.34 -74.72 28.94
CA SER A 132 53.13 -74.42 30.13
C SER A 132 52.43 -73.41 31.05
N LYS A 133 52.64 -73.52 32.37
CA LYS A 133 51.96 -72.66 33.36
C LYS A 133 52.10 -71.16 33.05
N LYS A 134 53.30 -70.73 32.65
CA LYS A 134 53.58 -69.33 32.26
C LYS A 134 52.78 -68.91 31.02
N ALA A 135 52.73 -69.76 30.00
CA ALA A 135 51.97 -69.48 28.79
C ALA A 135 50.45 -69.47 29.06
N SER A 136 49.95 -70.41 29.86
CA SER A 136 48.55 -70.48 30.28
C SER A 136 48.09 -69.23 31.06
N ASP A 137 48.92 -68.74 31.99
CA ASP A 137 48.66 -67.49 32.72
C ASP A 137 48.69 -66.28 31.76
N SER A 138 49.62 -66.28 30.80
CA SER A 138 49.70 -65.25 29.76
C SER A 138 48.47 -65.25 28.86
N ILE A 139 47.98 -66.42 28.43
CA ILE A 139 46.74 -66.57 27.64
C ILE A 139 45.55 -66.03 28.43
N THR A 140 45.43 -66.38 29.72
CA THR A 140 44.37 -65.87 30.61
C THR A 140 44.36 -64.35 30.66
N TYR A 141 45.52 -63.73 30.86
CA TYR A 141 45.66 -62.27 30.85
C TYR A 141 45.24 -61.67 29.49
N SER A 142 45.67 -62.30 28.40
CA SER A 142 45.41 -61.84 27.03
C SER A 142 43.92 -61.85 26.70
N LEU A 143 43.19 -62.87 27.16
CA LEU A 143 41.75 -62.99 26.90
C LEU A 143 40.91 -62.09 27.81
N ASN A 144 41.30 -61.91 29.08
CA ASN A 144 40.44 -61.26 30.07
C ASN A 144 40.80 -59.80 30.37
N SER A 145 42.09 -59.45 30.37
CA SER A 145 42.57 -58.15 30.85
C SER A 145 43.04 -57.23 29.73
N LEU A 146 43.62 -57.76 28.65
CA LEU A 146 44.12 -56.98 27.52
C LEU A 146 43.00 -56.16 26.82
N PRO A 147 41.81 -56.72 26.51
CA PRO A 147 40.76 -55.95 25.82
C PRO A 147 40.29 -54.73 26.62
N ILE A 148 40.17 -54.86 27.94
CA ILE A 148 39.80 -53.77 28.84
C ILE A 148 40.90 -52.70 28.84
N GLY A 149 42.18 -53.11 28.84
CA GLY A 149 43.32 -52.21 28.73
C GLY A 149 43.33 -51.41 27.43
N ILE A 150 43.07 -52.06 26.29
CA ILE A 150 42.97 -51.41 24.97
C ILE A 150 41.82 -50.40 24.96
N LEU A 151 40.61 -50.81 25.41
CA LEU A 151 39.43 -49.94 25.46
C LEU A 151 39.67 -48.72 26.36
N LYS A 152 40.28 -48.91 27.53
CA LYS A 152 40.64 -47.80 28.43
C LYS A 152 41.66 -46.85 27.78
N GLY A 153 42.58 -47.37 26.97
CA GLY A 153 43.49 -46.56 26.16
C GLY A 153 42.75 -45.69 25.16
N ILE A 154 41.81 -46.26 24.40
CA ILE A 154 41.03 -45.55 23.38
C ILE A 154 40.15 -44.45 24.02
N ILE A 155 39.40 -44.77 25.08
CA ILE A 155 38.49 -43.80 25.74
C ILE A 155 39.26 -42.63 26.36
N ASN A 156 40.47 -42.88 26.86
CA ASN A 156 41.30 -41.83 27.47
C ASN A 156 42.16 -41.07 26.45
N ASP A 157 42.16 -41.49 25.18
CA ASP A 157 42.92 -40.82 24.13
C ASP A 157 42.42 -39.40 23.90
N SER A 158 43.36 -38.52 23.56
CA SER A 158 43.09 -37.12 23.27
C SER A 158 42.06 -36.92 22.14
N GLU A 159 41.98 -37.84 21.17
CA GLU A 159 41.02 -37.76 20.07
C GLU A 159 39.58 -38.03 20.53
N PHE A 160 39.39 -39.02 21.41
CA PHE A 160 38.06 -39.29 21.97
C PHE A 160 37.58 -38.14 22.88
N LYS A 161 38.50 -37.52 23.63
CA LYS A 161 38.18 -36.31 24.41
C LYS A 161 37.76 -35.13 23.53
N LYS A 162 38.43 -34.91 22.40
CA LYS A 162 38.04 -33.86 21.43
C LYS A 162 36.61 -34.04 20.90
N LEU A 163 36.15 -35.29 20.73
CA LEU A 163 34.77 -35.55 20.32
C LEU A 163 33.77 -35.14 21.39
N SER A 164 34.05 -35.43 22.67
CA SER A 164 33.23 -34.98 23.79
C SER A 164 33.18 -33.45 23.88
N ASP A 165 34.34 -32.80 23.74
CA ASP A 165 34.43 -31.33 23.75
C ASP A 165 33.64 -30.71 22.60
N PHE A 166 33.65 -31.35 21.42
CA PHE A 166 32.86 -30.91 20.27
C PHE A 166 31.35 -31.02 20.51
N ILE A 167 30.89 -32.10 21.15
CA ILE A 167 29.47 -32.26 21.51
C ILE A 167 29.03 -31.15 22.49
N ASP A 168 29.87 -30.77 23.43
CA ASP A 168 29.56 -29.69 24.37
C ASP A 168 29.54 -28.31 23.68
N ILE A 169 30.41 -28.09 22.70
CA ILE A 169 30.36 -26.89 21.84
C ILE A 169 29.03 -26.86 21.07
N LEU A 170 28.61 -27.98 20.48
CA LEU A 170 27.34 -28.06 19.75
C LEU A 170 26.15 -27.70 20.64
N LYS A 171 26.07 -28.27 21.84
CA LYS A 171 24.99 -27.96 22.81
C LYS A 171 24.96 -26.48 23.20
N LYS A 172 26.13 -25.88 23.47
CA LYS A 172 26.24 -24.45 23.79
C LYS A 172 25.79 -23.60 22.61
N SER A 173 26.19 -23.96 21.39
CA SER A 173 25.80 -23.22 20.20
C SER A 173 24.28 -23.27 19.95
N GLU A 174 23.64 -24.42 20.18
CA GLU A 174 22.19 -24.59 20.04
C GLU A 174 21.43 -23.70 21.05
N LEU A 175 21.89 -23.67 22.31
CA LEU A 175 21.33 -22.80 23.34
C LEU A 175 21.45 -21.32 22.96
N THR A 176 22.65 -20.85 22.58
CA THR A 176 22.86 -19.45 22.19
C THR A 176 22.04 -19.06 20.96
N VAL A 177 21.91 -19.94 19.97
CA VAL A 177 21.06 -19.69 18.80
C VAL A 177 19.59 -19.61 19.21
N SER A 178 19.12 -20.50 20.09
CA SER A 178 17.73 -20.47 20.56
C SER A 178 17.39 -19.18 21.31
N GLU A 179 18.30 -18.71 22.18
CA GLU A 179 18.17 -17.43 22.90
C GLU A 179 18.12 -16.26 21.92
N PHE A 180 19.07 -16.19 20.98
CA PHE A 180 19.10 -15.14 19.96
C PHE A 180 17.81 -15.10 19.11
N VAL A 181 17.29 -16.26 18.72
CA VAL A 181 16.04 -16.37 17.94
C VAL A 181 14.85 -15.87 18.76
N SER A 182 14.78 -16.23 20.04
CA SER A 182 13.71 -15.75 20.95
C SER A 182 13.76 -14.24 21.16
N GLU A 183 14.93 -13.66 21.40
CA GLU A 183 15.10 -12.22 21.59
C GLU A 183 14.73 -11.45 20.31
N SER A 184 15.17 -11.96 19.16
CA SER A 184 14.84 -11.38 17.86
C SER A 184 13.35 -11.40 17.58
N ARG A 185 12.65 -12.50 17.92
CA ARG A 185 11.20 -12.61 17.77
C ARG A 185 10.48 -11.54 18.59
N THR A 186 10.87 -11.34 19.85
CA THR A 186 10.26 -10.32 20.72
C THR A 186 10.47 -8.91 20.18
N LYS A 187 11.67 -8.57 19.69
CA LYS A 187 11.94 -7.25 19.09
C LYS A 187 11.09 -7.01 17.84
N ILE A 188 10.95 -8.02 16.97
CA ILE A 188 10.11 -7.94 15.76
C ILE A 188 8.65 -7.74 16.14
N GLU A 189 8.16 -8.42 17.18
CA GLU A 189 6.78 -8.27 17.65
C GLU A 189 6.51 -6.87 18.21
N ASP A 190 7.43 -6.32 19.01
CA ASP A 190 7.37 -4.95 19.52
C ASP A 190 7.36 -3.90 18.40
N GLU A 191 8.23 -4.04 17.40
CA GLU A 191 8.26 -3.14 16.24
C GLU A 191 6.98 -3.24 15.40
N THR A 192 6.47 -4.45 15.20
CA THR A 192 5.21 -4.71 14.48
C THR A 192 4.04 -4.02 15.20
N ASN A 193 3.98 -4.13 16.53
CA ASN A 193 2.95 -3.48 17.33
C ASN A 193 3.02 -1.95 17.22
N LYS A 194 4.23 -1.36 17.30
CA LYS A 194 4.42 0.09 17.11
C LYS A 194 3.96 0.56 15.73
N ILE A 195 4.34 -0.17 14.68
CA ILE A 195 3.92 0.14 13.30
C ILE A 195 2.40 0.10 13.17
N ASN A 196 1.75 -0.92 13.72
CA ASN A 196 0.30 -1.04 13.68
C ASN A 196 -0.39 0.13 14.38
N THR A 197 0.09 0.54 15.55
CA THR A 197 -0.44 1.73 16.25
C THR A 197 -0.30 2.99 15.40
N SER A 198 0.88 3.24 14.81
CA SER A 198 1.09 4.42 13.94
C SER A 198 0.21 4.38 12.68
N ILE A 199 -0.03 3.20 12.10
CA ILE A 199 -0.95 3.03 10.97
C ILE A 199 -2.38 3.42 11.36
N ASP A 200 -2.84 3.01 12.54
CA ASP A 200 -4.19 3.33 12.99
C ASP A 200 -4.37 4.81 13.33
N GLU A 201 -3.34 5.44 13.91
CA GLU A 201 -3.31 6.90 14.10
C GLU A 201 -3.36 7.65 12.76
N LEU A 202 -2.59 7.23 11.76
CA LEU A 202 -2.61 7.82 10.42
C LEU A 202 -3.97 7.66 9.75
N LYS A 203 -4.59 6.48 9.83
CA LYS A 203 -5.95 6.26 9.30
C LYS A 203 -6.97 7.19 9.95
N ALA A 204 -6.91 7.36 11.27
CA ALA A 204 -7.78 8.26 12.00
C ALA A 204 -7.58 9.73 11.58
N ALA A 205 -6.32 10.16 11.44
CA ALA A 205 -5.97 11.51 11.00
C ALA A 205 -6.45 11.80 9.56
N VAL A 206 -6.26 10.85 8.63
CA VAL A 206 -6.74 10.96 7.25
C VAL A 206 -8.26 11.05 7.20
N LYS A 207 -8.98 10.20 7.95
CA LYS A 207 -10.44 10.23 8.02
C LYS A 207 -10.96 11.56 8.58
N LYS A 208 -10.31 12.09 9.61
CA LYS A 208 -10.64 13.40 10.18
C LYS A 208 -10.45 14.51 9.13
N LYS A 209 -9.32 14.51 8.42
CA LYS A 209 -9.02 15.50 7.38
C LYS A 209 -9.98 15.44 6.20
N ASP A 210 -10.40 14.24 5.79
CA ASP A 210 -11.40 14.06 4.72
C ASP A 210 -12.75 14.69 5.10
N ILE A 211 -13.18 14.54 6.36
CA ILE A 211 -14.40 15.18 6.88
C ILE A 211 -14.23 16.70 6.91
N GLU A 212 -13.14 17.21 7.48
CA GLU A 212 -12.83 18.66 7.55
C GLU A 212 -12.84 19.31 6.15
N TRP A 213 -12.25 18.64 5.15
CA TRP A 213 -12.19 19.15 3.78
C TRP A 213 -13.54 19.13 3.10
N LYS A 214 -14.35 18.08 3.28
CA LYS A 214 -15.71 18.03 2.73
C LYS A 214 -16.58 19.14 3.30
N GLU A 215 -16.51 19.38 4.61
CA GLU A 215 -17.23 20.48 5.26
C GLU A 215 -16.76 21.84 4.74
N PHE A 216 -15.45 22.08 4.67
CA PHE A 216 -14.89 23.33 4.14
C PHE A 216 -15.32 23.59 2.68
N ILE A 217 -15.27 22.56 1.82
CA ILE A 217 -15.67 22.67 0.42
C ILE A 217 -17.16 22.96 0.31
N ASN A 218 -18.01 22.29 1.09
CA ASN A 218 -19.46 22.55 1.06
C ASN A 218 -19.77 24.00 1.46
N VAL A 219 -19.13 24.53 2.52
CA VAL A 219 -19.28 25.95 2.90
C VAL A 219 -18.87 26.87 1.77
N LYS A 220 -17.76 26.57 1.06
CA LYS A 220 -17.31 27.37 -0.08
C LYS A 220 -18.25 27.29 -1.28
N VAL A 221 -18.84 26.13 -1.53
CA VAL A 221 -19.88 25.97 -2.57
C VAL A 221 -21.10 26.83 -2.24
N ASP A 222 -21.52 26.85 -0.98
CA ASP A 222 -22.64 27.69 -0.53
C ASP A 222 -22.32 29.18 -0.67
N ASP A 223 -21.13 29.63 -0.28
CA ASP A 223 -20.66 31.00 -0.49
C ASP A 223 -20.71 31.39 -1.98
N VAL A 224 -20.19 30.52 -2.86
CA VAL A 224 -20.17 30.77 -4.31
C VAL A 224 -21.59 30.84 -4.89
N ASN A 225 -22.49 29.97 -4.43
CA ASN A 225 -23.89 30.01 -4.84
C ASN A 225 -24.58 31.31 -4.39
N ALA A 226 -24.34 31.76 -3.15
CA ALA A 226 -24.88 33.02 -2.64
C ALA A 226 -24.38 34.23 -3.44
N ILE A 227 -23.10 34.24 -3.82
CA ILE A 227 -22.52 35.28 -4.68
C ILE A 227 -23.16 35.25 -6.07
N ARG A 228 -23.30 34.06 -6.68
CA ARG A 228 -23.97 33.89 -7.98
C ARG A 228 -25.38 34.44 -7.95
N ASP A 229 -26.15 34.11 -6.92
CA ASP A 229 -27.54 34.55 -6.78
C ASP A 229 -27.61 36.08 -6.58
N SER A 230 -26.69 36.65 -5.80
CA SER A 230 -26.56 38.11 -5.66
C SER A 230 -26.21 38.80 -6.97
N LEU A 231 -25.27 38.24 -7.75
CA LEU A 231 -24.86 38.78 -9.04
C LEU A 231 -26.01 38.76 -10.06
N ASN A 232 -26.80 37.69 -10.08
CA ASN A 232 -28.01 37.59 -10.91
C ASN A 232 -29.02 38.68 -10.54
N ASN A 233 -29.21 38.96 -9.24
CA ASN A 233 -30.08 40.03 -8.78
C ASN A 233 -29.57 41.40 -9.22
N TYR A 234 -28.27 41.68 -9.08
CA TYR A 234 -27.66 42.94 -9.55
C TYR A 234 -27.76 43.10 -11.07
N HIS A 235 -27.52 42.03 -11.84
CA HIS A 235 -27.66 42.06 -13.30
C HIS A 235 -29.09 42.44 -13.72
N ASN A 236 -30.09 41.84 -13.08
CA ASN A 236 -31.49 42.15 -13.34
C ASN A 236 -31.83 43.59 -12.94
N ALA A 237 -31.42 44.04 -11.75
CA ALA A 237 -31.64 45.41 -11.30
C ALA A 237 -31.00 46.46 -12.23
N PHE A 238 -29.77 46.20 -12.69
CA PHE A 238 -29.04 47.11 -13.59
C PHE A 238 -29.75 47.27 -14.95
N ASN A 239 -30.31 46.20 -15.51
CA ASN A 239 -31.08 46.27 -16.76
C ASN A 239 -32.33 47.16 -16.63
N PHE A 240 -33.02 47.18 -15.47
CA PHE A 240 -34.18 48.04 -15.25
C PHE A 240 -33.82 49.51 -15.02
N VAL A 241 -32.65 49.78 -14.41
CA VAL A 241 -32.12 51.16 -14.29
C VAL A 241 -31.81 51.74 -15.67
N GLY A 242 -31.15 50.97 -16.55
CA GLY A 242 -30.88 51.40 -17.92
C GLY A 242 -32.15 51.67 -18.73
N LEU A 243 -33.19 50.84 -18.59
CA LEU A 243 -34.49 51.07 -19.22
C LEU A 243 -35.20 52.32 -18.69
N PHE A 244 -35.14 52.55 -17.37
CA PHE A 244 -35.69 53.77 -16.77
C PHE A 244 -35.02 55.02 -17.34
N ASP A 245 -33.70 55.03 -17.43
CA ASP A 245 -32.93 56.16 -17.97
C ASP A 245 -33.28 56.41 -19.45
N GLY A 246 -33.43 55.35 -20.25
CA GLY A 246 -33.89 55.47 -21.65
C GLY A 246 -35.30 56.09 -21.78
N PHE A 247 -36.26 55.66 -20.95
CA PHE A 247 -37.59 56.28 -20.94
C PHE A 247 -37.59 57.72 -20.42
N LYS A 248 -36.68 58.05 -19.48
CA LYS A 248 -36.50 59.41 -18.98
C LYS A 248 -36.01 60.34 -20.09
N GLU A 249 -34.99 59.92 -20.84
CA GLU A 249 -34.46 60.68 -21.98
C GLU A 249 -35.54 60.92 -23.05
N LEU A 250 -36.26 59.86 -23.46
CA LEU A 250 -37.39 59.97 -24.39
C LEU A 250 -38.49 60.92 -23.86
N GLY A 251 -38.78 60.87 -22.56
CA GLY A 251 -39.74 61.78 -21.93
C GLY A 251 -39.28 63.24 -21.98
N ASP A 252 -38.02 63.50 -21.70
CA ASP A 252 -37.43 64.84 -21.71
C ASP A 252 -37.42 65.44 -23.13
N GLU A 253 -37.12 64.64 -24.16
CA GLU A 253 -37.26 65.04 -25.56
C GLU A 253 -38.71 65.38 -25.91
N LYS A 254 -39.66 64.54 -25.48
CA LYS A 254 -41.09 64.75 -25.77
C LYS A 254 -41.69 65.97 -25.06
N ILE A 255 -41.16 66.35 -23.90
CA ILE A 255 -41.50 67.62 -23.23
C ILE A 255 -41.05 68.82 -24.06
N LYS A 256 -39.87 68.76 -24.69
CA LYS A 256 -39.41 69.83 -25.61
C LYS A 256 -40.34 69.95 -26.81
N GLU A 257 -40.72 68.83 -27.43
CA GLU A 257 -41.71 68.81 -28.52
C GLU A 257 -43.07 69.38 -28.08
N LYS A 258 -43.56 69.03 -26.89
CA LYS A 258 -44.82 69.56 -26.34
C LYS A 258 -44.78 71.08 -26.21
N LYS A 259 -43.66 71.64 -25.73
CA LYS A 259 -43.49 73.09 -25.59
C LYS A 259 -43.52 73.78 -26.96
N SER A 260 -42.88 73.18 -27.96
CA SER A 260 -42.94 73.66 -29.35
C SER A 260 -44.37 73.61 -29.91
N ALA A 261 -45.07 72.50 -29.73
CA ALA A 261 -46.45 72.34 -30.17
C ALA A 261 -47.41 73.30 -29.46
N PHE A 262 -47.20 73.57 -28.17
CA PHE A 262 -47.98 74.56 -27.41
C PHE A 262 -47.86 75.96 -28.00
N TRP A 263 -46.64 76.41 -28.31
CA TRP A 263 -46.42 77.72 -28.94
C TRP A 263 -47.05 77.80 -30.33
N LEU A 264 -47.01 76.71 -31.12
CA LEU A 264 -47.68 76.64 -32.42
C LEU A 264 -49.21 76.76 -32.29
N VAL A 265 -49.82 76.05 -31.33
CA VAL A 265 -51.25 76.14 -31.05
C VAL A 265 -51.63 77.56 -30.61
N PHE A 266 -50.84 78.17 -29.73
CA PHE A 266 -51.07 79.54 -29.26
C PHE A 266 -50.97 80.56 -30.41
N PHE A 267 -49.96 80.42 -31.27
CA PHE A 267 -49.80 81.25 -32.46
C PHE A 267 -50.98 81.12 -33.42
N LEU A 268 -51.42 79.89 -33.73
CA LEU A 268 -52.57 79.64 -34.59
C LEU A 268 -53.89 80.13 -33.97
N ALA A 269 -54.05 80.04 -32.65
CA ALA A 269 -55.22 80.58 -31.94
C ALA A 269 -55.31 82.10 -32.14
N PHE A 270 -54.19 82.81 -32.02
CA PHE A 270 -54.13 84.24 -32.30
C PHE A 270 -54.37 84.54 -33.79
N LEU A 271 -53.80 83.74 -34.69
CA LEU A 271 -53.97 83.91 -36.14
C LEU A 271 -55.44 83.79 -36.58
N VAL A 272 -56.23 82.90 -35.96
CA VAL A 272 -57.69 82.78 -36.22
C VAL A 272 -58.44 84.06 -35.85
N LEU A 273 -57.98 84.81 -34.84
CA LEU A 273 -58.64 86.06 -34.41
C LEU A 273 -58.40 87.21 -35.39
N VAL A 274 -57.33 87.18 -36.20
CA VAL A 274 -56.97 88.29 -37.10
C VAL A 274 -58.04 88.51 -38.19
N PRO A 275 -58.46 87.50 -38.97
CA PRO A 275 -59.56 87.64 -39.93
C PRO A 275 -60.88 88.03 -39.26
N LEU A 276 -61.21 87.45 -38.10
CA LEU A 276 -62.44 87.75 -37.38
C LEU A 276 -62.51 89.21 -36.93
N PHE A 277 -61.40 89.73 -36.41
CA PHE A 277 -61.30 91.13 -36.04
C PHE A 277 -61.38 92.03 -37.27
N TYR A 278 -60.74 91.66 -38.38
CA TYR A 278 -60.86 92.40 -39.63
C TYR A 278 -62.30 92.42 -40.15
N GLU A 279 -62.99 91.28 -40.18
CA GLU A 279 -64.41 91.19 -40.57
C GLU A 279 -65.28 92.07 -39.66
N ALA A 280 -65.10 92.02 -38.34
CA ALA A 280 -65.87 92.82 -37.40
C ALA A 280 -65.67 94.34 -37.61
N ASN A 281 -64.42 94.78 -37.83
CA ASN A 281 -64.14 96.19 -38.13
C ASN A 281 -64.67 96.60 -39.51
N HIS A 282 -64.50 95.76 -40.52
CA HIS A 282 -64.99 96.03 -41.88
C HIS A 282 -66.52 96.07 -41.93
N VAL A 283 -67.20 95.30 -41.07
CA VAL A 283 -68.66 95.37 -40.88
C VAL A 283 -69.08 96.63 -40.13
N ALA A 284 -68.36 97.03 -39.09
CA ALA A 284 -68.71 98.19 -38.26
C ALA A 284 -68.50 99.56 -38.97
N VAL A 285 -67.49 99.66 -39.85
CA VAL A 285 -67.13 100.92 -40.52
C VAL A 285 -67.93 101.15 -41.81
N ASN A 286 -68.28 100.09 -42.53
CA ASN A 286 -68.95 100.19 -43.82
C ASN A 286 -70.46 99.99 -43.69
N ASN A 287 -71.26 100.78 -44.42
CA ASN A 287 -72.72 100.65 -44.45
C ASN A 287 -73.16 99.61 -45.47
N TYR A 288 -73.34 98.36 -45.04
CA TYR A 288 -73.87 97.28 -45.88
C TYR A 288 -75.35 97.54 -46.14
N SER A 289 -75.70 97.78 -47.40
CA SER A 289 -77.09 98.05 -47.80
C SER A 289 -77.62 97.00 -48.77
N SER A 290 -76.74 96.23 -49.42
CA SER A 290 -77.11 95.22 -50.42
C SER A 290 -76.49 93.84 -50.13
N LEU A 291 -77.09 92.77 -50.69
CA LEU A 291 -76.53 91.42 -50.58
C LEU A 291 -75.15 91.27 -51.26
N ILE A 292 -74.82 92.14 -52.23
CA ILE A 292 -73.54 92.13 -52.95
C ILE A 292 -72.40 92.57 -52.02
N ASP A 293 -72.67 93.48 -51.09
CA ASP A 293 -71.69 93.97 -50.11
C ASP A 293 -71.22 92.85 -49.16
N TYR A 294 -72.07 91.86 -48.87
CA TYR A 294 -71.69 90.70 -48.04
C TYR A 294 -70.81 89.69 -48.79
N PHE A 295 -70.90 89.62 -50.13
CA PHE A 295 -70.06 88.70 -50.92
C PHE A 295 -68.57 89.05 -50.86
N SER A 296 -68.21 90.31 -50.57
CA SER A 296 -66.79 90.69 -50.43
C SER A 296 -66.12 90.12 -49.16
N LEU A 297 -66.90 89.64 -48.18
CA LEU A 297 -66.39 88.99 -46.97
C LEU A 297 -66.06 87.49 -47.19
N LEU A 298 -66.54 86.89 -48.28
CA LEU A 298 -66.41 85.45 -48.55
C LEU A 298 -64.95 84.96 -48.62
N PRO A 299 -63.97 85.69 -49.20
CA PRO A 299 -62.57 85.29 -49.15
C PRO A 299 -61.99 85.28 -47.73
N VAL A 300 -62.34 86.26 -46.90
CA VAL A 300 -61.86 86.35 -45.51
C VAL A 300 -62.46 85.23 -44.67
N PHE A 301 -63.75 84.94 -44.86
CA PHE A 301 -64.42 83.82 -44.21
C PHE A 301 -63.78 82.47 -44.57
N SER A 302 -63.40 82.29 -45.85
CA SER A 302 -62.70 81.08 -46.31
C SER A 302 -61.33 80.92 -45.65
N ILE A 303 -60.57 82.01 -45.51
CA ILE A 303 -59.28 82.01 -44.79
C ILE A 303 -59.48 81.68 -43.31
N THR A 304 -60.53 82.19 -42.67
CA THR A 304 -60.89 81.87 -41.29
C THR A 304 -61.11 80.37 -41.09
N ILE A 305 -61.85 79.71 -41.99
CA ILE A 305 -62.07 78.25 -41.94
C ILE A 305 -60.74 77.48 -42.07
N ILE A 306 -59.87 77.89 -42.98
CA ILE A 306 -58.55 77.27 -43.16
C ILE A 306 -57.70 77.40 -41.89
N PHE A 307 -57.68 78.57 -41.24
CA PHE A 307 -56.96 78.74 -39.99
C PHE A 307 -57.55 77.91 -38.85
N ILE A 308 -58.87 77.78 -38.75
CA ILE A 308 -59.53 76.90 -37.79
C ILE A 308 -59.12 75.43 -38.02
N TYR A 309 -59.02 75.00 -39.29
CA TYR A 309 -58.59 73.64 -39.63
C TYR A 309 -57.15 73.37 -39.18
N TYR A 310 -56.21 74.28 -39.48
CA TYR A 310 -54.82 74.14 -39.03
C TYR A 310 -54.69 74.23 -37.50
N PHE A 311 -55.47 75.11 -36.85
CA PHE A 311 -55.56 75.16 -35.39
C PHE A 311 -56.02 73.81 -34.82
N LYS A 312 -57.05 73.19 -35.41
CA LYS A 312 -57.55 71.87 -35.00
C LYS A 312 -56.47 70.78 -35.13
N ILE A 313 -55.73 70.76 -36.24
CA ILE A 313 -54.62 69.81 -36.44
C ILE A 313 -53.53 70.03 -35.38
N ALA A 314 -53.12 71.27 -35.15
CA ALA A 314 -52.10 71.60 -34.16
C ALA A 314 -52.54 71.21 -32.74
N LEU A 315 -53.81 71.45 -32.40
CA LEU A 315 -54.40 71.05 -31.12
C LEU A 315 -54.45 69.53 -30.96
N HIS A 316 -54.81 68.80 -32.03
CA HIS A 316 -54.79 67.34 -32.03
C HIS A 316 -53.36 66.80 -31.81
N ASN A 317 -52.36 67.37 -32.49
CA ASN A 317 -50.97 66.98 -32.31
C ASN A 317 -50.49 67.26 -30.87
N TYR A 318 -50.84 68.43 -30.29
CA TYR A 318 -50.56 68.74 -28.88
C TYR A 318 -51.18 67.72 -27.91
N ASN A 319 -52.44 67.34 -28.16
CA ASN A 319 -53.13 66.32 -27.35
C ASN A 319 -52.49 64.93 -27.51
N SER A 320 -52.05 64.56 -28.72
CA SER A 320 -51.32 63.30 -28.96
C SER A 320 -49.98 63.27 -28.22
N ILE A 321 -49.19 64.35 -28.27
CA ILE A 321 -47.94 64.47 -27.52
C ILE A 321 -48.19 64.36 -26.00
N LYS A 322 -49.25 65.00 -25.49
CA LYS A 322 -49.65 64.89 -24.08
C LYS A 322 -49.99 63.45 -23.69
N ALA A 323 -50.70 62.71 -24.55
CA ALA A 323 -51.02 61.30 -24.32
C ALA A 323 -49.77 60.41 -24.31
N GLN A 324 -48.85 60.62 -25.25
CA GLN A 324 -47.56 59.90 -25.31
C GLN A 324 -46.72 60.14 -24.04
N LEU A 325 -46.67 61.37 -23.55
CA LEU A 325 -45.98 61.69 -22.29
C LEU A 325 -46.57 60.97 -21.08
N ALA A 326 -47.91 60.91 -20.96
CA ALA A 326 -48.55 60.17 -19.88
C ALA A 326 -48.20 58.66 -19.90
N GLN A 327 -48.07 58.08 -21.09
CA GLN A 327 -47.69 56.68 -21.27
C GLN A 327 -46.20 56.42 -21.02
N ILE A 328 -45.32 57.38 -21.30
CA ILE A 328 -43.91 57.32 -20.92
C ILE A 328 -43.76 57.42 -19.40
N GLU A 329 -44.48 58.34 -18.74
CA GLU A 329 -44.49 58.45 -17.28
C GLU A 329 -44.98 57.18 -16.57
N LEU A 330 -46.00 56.51 -17.13
CA LEU A 330 -46.42 55.21 -16.64
C LEU A 330 -45.25 54.21 -16.70
N ARG A 331 -44.56 54.08 -17.84
CA ARG A 331 -43.41 53.16 -18.00
C ARG A 331 -42.22 53.51 -17.09
N LYS A 332 -41.94 54.79 -16.89
CA LYS A 332 -40.92 55.25 -15.93
C LYS A 332 -41.27 54.86 -14.50
N THR A 333 -42.52 55.08 -14.10
CA THR A 333 -43.03 54.65 -12.79
C THR A 333 -42.94 53.14 -12.64
N LEU A 334 -43.21 52.39 -13.71
CA LEU A 334 -43.11 50.93 -13.73
C LEU A 334 -41.67 50.43 -13.64
N CYS A 335 -40.72 50.97 -14.39
CA CYS A 335 -39.32 50.54 -14.26
C CYS A 335 -38.77 50.81 -12.85
N ARG A 336 -39.18 51.91 -12.20
CA ARG A 336 -38.87 52.19 -10.78
C ARG A 336 -39.55 51.20 -9.83
N PHE A 337 -40.82 50.89 -10.08
CA PHE A 337 -41.56 49.91 -9.31
C PHE A 337 -41.05 48.49 -9.54
N ILE A 338 -40.49 48.17 -10.71
CA ILE A 338 -40.14 46.80 -11.09
C ILE A 338 -38.97 46.23 -10.29
N GLN A 339 -38.06 47.09 -9.83
CA GLN A 339 -36.99 46.67 -8.93
C GLN A 339 -37.55 46.08 -7.62
N ASP A 340 -38.67 46.60 -7.12
CA ASP A 340 -39.42 46.03 -5.99
C ASP A 340 -40.45 44.97 -6.46
N TYR A 341 -40.96 45.07 -7.69
CA TYR A 341 -41.90 44.13 -8.29
C TYR A 341 -41.29 42.76 -8.57
N GLY A 342 -40.02 42.66 -8.96
CA GLY A 342 -39.37 41.37 -9.20
C GLY A 342 -39.47 40.47 -7.96
N ASP A 343 -39.13 41.05 -6.81
CA ASP A 343 -39.25 40.38 -5.51
C ASP A 343 -40.70 40.23 -5.04
N TYR A 344 -41.57 41.23 -5.31
CA TYR A 344 -42.98 41.22 -4.93
C TYR A 344 -43.84 40.25 -5.78
N SER A 345 -43.58 40.15 -7.07
CA SER A 345 -44.30 39.32 -8.05
C SER A 345 -44.01 37.84 -7.84
N VAL A 346 -42.77 37.46 -7.52
CA VAL A 346 -42.43 36.07 -7.15
C VAL A 346 -43.13 35.66 -5.86
N LYS A 347 -43.24 36.57 -4.88
CA LYS A 347 -44.00 36.34 -3.63
C LYS A 347 -45.51 36.28 -3.87
N MET A 348 -46.08 37.23 -4.63
CA MET A 348 -47.52 37.30 -4.92
C MET A 348 -48.00 36.22 -5.89
N LYS A 349 -47.19 35.77 -6.85
CA LYS A 349 -47.57 34.66 -7.77
C LYS A 349 -47.83 33.35 -7.04
N LYS A 350 -47.23 33.16 -5.86
CA LYS A 350 -47.50 32.02 -4.97
C LYS A 350 -48.76 32.20 -4.12
N GLN A 351 -49.23 33.43 -3.90
CA GLN A 351 -50.35 33.75 -3.01
C GLN A 351 -51.65 34.11 -3.76
N ASP A 352 -51.57 34.94 -4.79
CA ASP A 352 -52.69 35.39 -5.62
C ASP A 352 -52.23 35.77 -7.03
N SER A 353 -52.17 34.78 -7.92
CA SER A 353 -51.71 34.93 -9.30
C SER A 353 -52.70 35.68 -10.20
N GLU A 354 -53.99 35.75 -9.84
CA GLU A 354 -55.02 36.37 -10.68
C GLU A 354 -54.99 37.90 -10.53
N SER A 355 -54.88 38.41 -9.31
CA SER A 355 -54.71 39.84 -9.03
C SER A 355 -53.42 40.40 -9.64
N LEU A 356 -52.35 39.60 -9.63
CA LEU A 356 -51.08 39.95 -10.27
C LEU A 356 -51.24 40.11 -11.79
N SER A 357 -51.91 39.17 -12.45
CA SER A 357 -52.12 39.22 -13.91
C SER A 357 -53.00 40.39 -14.33
N LYS A 358 -54.05 40.72 -13.56
CA LYS A 358 -54.89 41.91 -13.79
C LYS A 358 -54.10 43.21 -13.61
N PHE A 359 -53.28 43.29 -12.58
CA PHE A 359 -52.37 44.42 -12.34
C PHE A 359 -51.37 44.57 -13.50
N GLU A 360 -50.68 43.50 -13.90
CA GLU A 360 -49.75 43.48 -15.03
C GLU A 360 -50.41 43.92 -16.34
N SER A 361 -51.64 43.49 -16.60
CA SER A 361 -52.38 43.88 -17.81
C SER A 361 -52.70 45.38 -17.86
N ILE A 362 -52.96 46.01 -16.71
CA ILE A 362 -53.19 47.47 -16.62
C ILE A 362 -51.86 48.20 -16.87
N ILE A 363 -50.81 47.70 -16.23
CA ILE A 363 -49.46 48.24 -16.23
C ILE A 363 -48.77 48.14 -17.60
N PHE A 364 -48.85 47.00 -18.29
CA PHE A 364 -48.13 46.73 -19.55
C PHE A 364 -48.98 46.96 -20.82
N SER A 365 -50.12 47.65 -20.70
CA SER A 365 -50.94 48.01 -21.85
C SER A 365 -50.18 48.88 -22.89
N SER A 366 -50.48 48.66 -24.17
CA SER A 366 -49.73 49.25 -25.30
C SER A 366 -49.92 50.76 -25.43
N ILE A 367 -48.90 51.44 -26.00
CA ILE A 367 -48.94 52.89 -26.31
C ILE A 367 -49.97 53.12 -27.40
N VAL A 368 -51.14 53.66 -27.06
CA VAL A 368 -52.14 54.04 -28.06
C VAL A 368 -51.73 55.39 -28.65
N THR A 369 -51.41 55.41 -29.94
CA THR A 369 -50.91 56.58 -30.69
C THR A 369 -52.00 57.53 -31.19
N ASN A 370 -53.28 57.13 -31.10
CA ASN A 370 -54.43 57.90 -31.58
C ASN A 370 -55.41 58.19 -30.43
N GLY A 371 -55.63 59.48 -30.14
CA GLY A 371 -56.45 59.97 -29.02
C GLY A 371 -57.95 59.66 -29.09
N ASP A 372 -58.43 58.96 -30.11
CA ASP A 372 -59.85 58.67 -30.30
C ASP A 372 -60.30 57.33 -29.69
N ASN A 373 -59.40 56.58 -29.08
CA ASN A 373 -59.75 55.43 -28.25
C ASN A 373 -58.96 55.49 -26.93
N VAL A 374 -59.42 56.32 -26.00
CA VAL A 374 -59.10 56.11 -24.59
C VAL A 374 -59.65 54.72 -24.23
N PRO A 375 -58.82 53.74 -23.87
CA PRO A 375 -59.33 52.41 -23.56
C PRO A 375 -60.26 52.50 -22.36
N ALA A 376 -61.29 51.65 -22.32
CA ALA A 376 -62.19 51.43 -21.19
C ALA A 376 -61.48 50.88 -19.92
N THR A 377 -60.18 51.16 -19.76
CA THR A 377 -59.37 50.89 -18.56
C THR A 377 -59.52 51.98 -17.51
N PHE A 378 -60.03 53.17 -17.87
CA PHE A 378 -60.36 54.23 -16.90
C PHE A 378 -61.66 53.95 -16.11
N ASP A 379 -62.48 52.98 -16.55
CA ASP A 379 -63.67 52.48 -15.83
C ASP A 379 -63.32 51.56 -14.65
N GLY A 380 -62.04 51.20 -14.47
CA GLY A 380 -61.56 50.42 -13.33
C GLY A 380 -61.74 51.11 -11.97
N LEU A 381 -61.94 52.44 -11.95
CA LEU A 381 -62.26 53.19 -10.73
C LEU A 381 -63.61 52.78 -10.12
N GLU A 382 -64.57 52.33 -10.94
CA GLU A 382 -65.88 51.86 -10.46
C GLU A 382 -65.79 50.47 -9.79
N GLN A 383 -64.85 49.62 -10.25
CA GLN A 383 -64.52 48.36 -9.57
C GLN A 383 -63.75 48.58 -8.27
N ILE A 384 -62.85 49.56 -8.23
CA ILE A 384 -62.14 49.96 -6.99
C ILE A 384 -63.14 50.51 -5.96
N ALA A 385 -64.15 51.29 -6.39
CA ALA A 385 -65.22 51.75 -5.51
C ALA A 385 -66.07 50.60 -4.93
N LYS A 386 -66.35 49.54 -5.71
CA LYS A 386 -67.03 48.32 -5.23
C LYS A 386 -66.19 47.53 -4.23
N ILE A 387 -64.88 47.43 -4.43
CA ILE A 387 -63.97 46.71 -3.52
C ILE A 387 -63.83 47.47 -2.18
N ILE A 388 -63.71 48.80 -2.22
CA ILE A 388 -63.68 49.66 -1.01
C ILE A 388 -65.03 49.63 -0.27
N GLY A 389 -66.15 49.56 -1.00
CA GLY A 389 -67.47 49.37 -0.41
C GLY A 389 -67.64 48.04 0.33
N ASN A 390 -67.12 46.95 -0.23
CA ASN A 390 -67.20 45.62 0.38
C ASN A 390 -66.30 45.47 1.62
N LEU A 391 -65.15 46.15 1.66
CA LEU A 391 -64.26 46.19 2.83
C LEU A 391 -64.82 47.00 4.01
N LYS A 392 -65.76 47.92 3.76
CA LYS A 392 -66.41 48.71 4.82
C LYS A 392 -67.57 47.98 5.52
N ASN A 393 -68.09 46.90 4.92
CA ASN A 393 -69.18 46.08 5.46
C ASN A 393 -68.71 44.80 6.17
N SER A 394 -67.40 44.55 6.25
CA SER A 394 -66.83 43.48 7.08
C SER A 394 -66.29 44.07 8.38
N LYS A 395 -67.20 44.41 9.29
CA LYS A 395 -66.89 44.67 10.70
C LYS A 395 -67.81 43.84 11.59
#